data_AF-A0A512C1T4-F1
#
_entry.id   AF-A0A512C1T4-F1
#
_cell.length_a   1.000
_cell.length_b   1.000
_cell.length_c   1.000
_cell.angle_alpha   90.00
_cell.angle_beta   90.00
_cell.angle_gamma   90.00
#
_symmetry.space_group_name_H-M   'P 1'
#
loop_
_entity.id
_entity.type
_entity.pdbx_description
1 polymer ?
#
loop_
_entity_poly.entity_id
_entity_poly.type
_entity_poly.pdbx_seq_one_letter_code
_entity_poly.pdbx_strand_id
1 'polypeptide(L)'
;MPGQRPYLQKKITELKALLEASRENRAVLEALAEELKHRNVCKARELATEVNDALASLGATEVQAIAFGGQVRSAPRVATREPSPGATVLPFPGRSGTERPVKPRAHKPAESREASGQPLVLPTEDLGPLPNFATPTGHNEPRALLAAWTALEVLSPQTYRKPEDLAAGGHRCIADLTNGEVPWGRGERSRPDKKLYYQVIVGAIAMDRATDELIKAFGADEERSRCEKEKATIAAVLVDKDGFVLDDNAIAIPSFAWTLPHAIKFDLGGLGAWSRVERVLLDRLEQIVRRKDPNGKPLPLDLATIKRAHEWLVAQFKLPAHLVEQPTFALRVYHYWKSKTPPEASLLNSFFLADLARASELVGSGSAGAGLRRYLGMASHSETQDVLADLRRVEPAVAPAMMPLSR
;
A
#
# COMPACT_ATOMS: atom_id res chain seq x y z
N MET A 1 -8.13 -3.44 48.09
CA MET A 1 -7.64 -2.07 47.77
C MET A 1 -7.99 -1.78 46.31
N PRO A 2 -9.00 -0.96 46.02
CA PRO A 2 -9.44 -0.70 44.65
C PRO A 2 -8.62 0.44 44.02
N GLY A 3 -8.15 0.25 42.78
CA GLY A 3 -8.05 1.33 41.80
C GLY A 3 -6.71 2.04 41.56
N GLN A 4 -5.56 1.57 42.05
CA GLN A 4 -4.29 2.10 41.56
C GLN A 4 -3.93 1.43 40.22
N ARG A 5 -3.97 2.20 39.13
CA ARG A 5 -3.44 1.83 37.81
C ARG A 5 -1.99 2.30 37.71
N PRO A 6 -0.99 1.49 38.13
CA PRO A 6 0.40 1.92 38.24
C PRO A 6 1.03 2.33 36.90
N TYR A 7 0.41 1.92 35.79
CA TYR A 7 0.94 2.09 34.45
C TYR A 7 0.13 3.07 33.58
N LEU A 8 -0.88 3.75 34.15
CA LEU A 8 -1.72 4.70 33.42
C LEU A 8 -0.93 5.81 32.72
N GLN A 9 0.13 6.33 33.36
CA GLN A 9 0.96 7.41 32.82
C GLN A 9 2.08 6.94 31.89
N LYS A 10 2.30 5.62 31.75
CA LYS A 10 3.39 5.08 30.93
C LYS A 10 3.00 4.98 29.45
N LYS A 11 3.94 5.28 28.55
CA LYS A 11 3.73 5.14 27.09
C LYS A 11 3.81 3.67 26.66
N ILE A 12 3.22 3.32 25.51
CA ILE A 12 3.22 1.93 25.00
C ILE A 12 4.65 1.38 24.82
N THR A 13 5.61 2.23 24.43
CA THR A 13 7.03 1.86 24.33
C THR A 13 7.64 1.48 25.69
N GLU A 14 7.22 2.14 26.77
CA GLU A 14 7.67 1.84 28.13
C GLU A 14 6.99 0.58 28.68
N LEU A 15 5.74 0.31 28.28
CA LEU A 15 5.06 -0.95 28.60
C LEU A 15 5.72 -2.14 27.89
N LYS A 16 6.16 -1.97 26.64
CA LYS A 16 6.91 -3.00 25.92
C LYS A 16 8.28 -3.26 26.56
N ALA A 17 8.99 -2.21 26.96
CA ALA A 17 10.24 -2.37 27.71
C ALA A 17 10.05 -3.08 29.05
N LEU A 18 8.93 -2.84 29.75
CA LEU A 18 8.58 -3.55 30.98
C LEU A 18 8.25 -5.02 30.74
N LEU A 19 7.57 -5.36 29.64
CA LEU A 19 7.35 -6.74 29.24
C LEU A 19 8.69 -7.45 29.05
N GLU A 20 9.60 -6.87 28.27
CA GLU A 20 10.93 -7.46 28.01
C GLU A 20 11.76 -7.64 29.29
N ALA A 21 11.74 -6.65 30.18
CA ALA A 21 12.49 -6.69 31.43
C ALA A 21 11.87 -7.59 32.51
N SER A 22 10.62 -8.03 32.35
CA SER A 22 9.86 -8.75 33.39
C SER A 22 9.03 -9.90 32.82
N ARG A 23 9.52 -10.56 31.77
CA ARG A 23 8.86 -11.72 31.13
C ARG A 23 8.59 -12.89 32.09
N GLU A 24 9.33 -12.98 33.20
CA GLU A 24 9.19 -14.05 34.20
C GLU A 24 8.36 -13.65 35.43
N ASN A 25 7.92 -12.38 35.53
CA ASN A 25 7.21 -11.88 36.70
C ASN A 25 5.69 -11.81 36.46
N ARG A 26 4.97 -12.83 36.91
CA ARG A 26 3.51 -12.97 36.75
C ARG A 26 2.72 -11.76 37.25
N ALA A 27 3.06 -11.19 38.40
CA ALA A 27 2.33 -10.05 38.97
C ALA A 27 2.45 -8.78 38.11
N VAL A 28 3.60 -8.59 37.46
CA VAL A 28 3.83 -7.46 36.53
C VAL A 28 3.05 -7.68 35.23
N LEU A 29 3.03 -8.91 34.71
CA LEU A 29 2.30 -9.26 33.50
C LEU A 29 0.77 -9.16 33.69
N GLU A 30 0.22 -9.59 34.83
CA GLU A 30 -1.20 -9.42 35.15
C GLU A 30 -1.59 -7.93 35.26
N ALA A 31 -0.75 -7.11 35.89
CA ALA A 31 -0.97 -5.67 35.97
C ALA A 31 -0.83 -4.96 34.60
N LEU A 32 0.04 -5.46 33.71
CA LEU A 32 0.13 -4.99 32.31
C LEU A 32 -1.12 -5.41 31.51
N ALA A 33 -1.58 -6.65 31.65
CA ALA A 33 -2.78 -7.14 30.96
C ALA A 33 -4.02 -6.32 31.35
N GLU A 34 -4.21 -6.03 32.64
CA GLU A 34 -5.31 -5.18 33.11
C GLU A 34 -5.20 -3.74 32.60
N GLU A 35 -4.00 -3.15 32.57
CA GLU A 35 -3.82 -1.81 32.00
C GLU A 35 -4.11 -1.77 30.49
N LEU A 36 -3.72 -2.81 29.75
CA LEU A 36 -3.88 -2.88 28.30
C LEU A 36 -5.35 -3.09 27.87
N LYS A 37 -6.20 -3.67 28.72
CA LYS A 37 -7.67 -3.71 28.52
C LYS A 37 -8.29 -2.32 28.40
N HIS A 38 -7.68 -1.31 29.03
CA HIS A 38 -8.19 0.06 29.02
C HIS A 38 -7.60 0.92 27.88
N ARG A 39 -6.80 0.37 26.97
CA ARG A 39 -6.12 1.13 25.90
C ARG A 39 -6.57 0.69 24.51
N ASN A 40 -7.09 1.63 23.72
CA ASN A 40 -7.71 1.35 22.41
C ASN A 40 -6.76 1.59 21.20
N VAL A 41 -5.45 1.41 21.36
CA VAL A 41 -4.45 1.65 20.31
C VAL A 41 -3.95 0.30 19.76
N CYS A 42 -3.74 0.16 18.45
CA CYS A 42 -3.31 -1.09 17.81
C CYS A 42 -2.09 -1.73 18.49
N LYS A 43 -1.03 -0.94 18.72
CA LYS A 43 0.19 -1.38 19.42
C LYS A 43 -0.06 -1.84 20.87
N ALA A 44 -1.11 -1.36 21.53
CA ALA A 44 -1.48 -1.83 22.87
C ALA A 44 -2.19 -3.19 22.81
N ARG A 45 -2.93 -3.49 21.72
CA ARG A 45 -3.54 -4.80 21.50
C ARG A 45 -2.51 -5.86 21.13
N GLU A 46 -1.57 -5.54 20.24
CA GLU A 46 -0.41 -6.40 19.94
C GLU A 46 0.36 -6.73 21.22
N LEU A 47 0.66 -5.72 22.03
CA LEU A 47 1.32 -5.91 23.32
C LEU A 47 0.47 -6.73 24.30
N ALA A 48 -0.87 -6.61 24.26
CA ALA A 48 -1.75 -7.41 25.10
C ALA A 48 -1.71 -8.89 24.72
N THR A 49 -1.65 -9.19 23.42
CA THR A 49 -1.43 -10.56 22.93
C THR A 49 -0.08 -11.09 23.39
N GLU A 50 1.01 -10.33 23.20
CA GLU A 50 2.36 -10.71 23.66
C GLU A 50 2.41 -10.96 25.19
N VAL A 51 1.72 -10.14 26.00
CA VAL A 51 1.60 -10.33 27.46
C VAL A 51 0.80 -11.57 27.82
N ASN A 52 -0.32 -11.84 27.12
CA ASN A 52 -1.15 -13.01 27.37
C ASN A 52 -0.43 -14.32 27.01
N ASP A 53 0.33 -14.32 25.91
CA ASP A 53 1.16 -15.46 25.51
C ASP A 53 2.27 -15.74 26.53
N ALA A 54 2.90 -14.68 27.07
CA ALA A 54 3.86 -14.80 28.15
C ALA A 54 3.22 -15.36 29.45
N LEU A 55 2.01 -14.91 29.80
CA LEU A 55 1.25 -15.45 30.95
C LEU A 55 0.87 -16.92 30.76
N ALA A 56 0.47 -17.31 29.54
CA ALA A 56 0.14 -18.69 29.20
C ALA A 56 1.38 -19.61 29.28
N SER A 57 2.53 -19.11 28.83
CA SER A 57 3.82 -19.83 28.89
C SER A 57 4.30 -20.04 30.33
N LEU A 58 4.12 -19.04 31.19
CA LEU A 58 4.40 -19.15 32.63
C LEU A 58 3.44 -20.12 33.33
N GLY A 59 2.15 -20.09 32.98
CA GLY A 59 1.15 -21.03 33.51
C GLY A 59 1.46 -22.49 33.11
N ALA A 60 1.91 -22.72 31.87
CA ALA A 60 2.32 -24.05 31.41
C ALA A 60 3.58 -24.57 32.14
N THR A 61 4.51 -23.67 32.44
CA THR A 61 5.76 -23.99 33.15
C THR A 61 5.49 -24.26 34.64
N GLU A 62 4.56 -23.55 35.27
CA GLU A 62 4.09 -23.83 36.64
C GLU A 62 3.38 -25.19 36.74
N VAL A 63 2.54 -25.54 35.76
CA VAL A 63 1.86 -26.86 35.73
C VAL A 63 2.86 -28.01 35.53
N GLN A 64 3.95 -27.80 34.78
CA GLN A 64 5.05 -28.76 34.66
C GLN A 64 5.95 -28.82 35.90
N ALA A 65 6.15 -27.71 36.60
CA ALA A 65 6.94 -27.65 37.84
C ALA A 65 6.21 -28.26 39.04
N ILE A 66 4.87 -28.24 39.06
CA ILE A 66 4.05 -28.90 40.10
C ILE A 66 4.02 -30.43 39.90
N ALA A 67 4.20 -30.91 38.66
CA ALA A 67 4.28 -32.34 38.34
C ALA A 67 5.63 -32.99 38.68
N PHE A 68 6.70 -32.20 38.84
CA PHE A 68 8.04 -32.66 39.22
C PHE A 68 8.53 -31.87 40.43
N GLY A 69 8.15 -32.35 41.62
CA GLY A 69 8.50 -31.70 42.87
C GLY A 69 10.01 -31.57 43.11
N GLY A 70 10.39 -30.37 43.53
CA GLY A 70 11.37 -30.14 44.59
C GLY A 70 12.82 -29.92 44.19
N GLN A 71 13.28 -28.66 44.19
CA GLN A 71 14.25 -28.19 45.19
C GLN A 71 14.55 -26.68 45.06
N VAL A 72 14.68 -26.08 46.24
CA VAL A 72 15.07 -24.71 46.56
C VAL A 72 16.48 -24.38 46.05
N ARG A 73 16.71 -23.16 45.52
CA ARG A 73 17.84 -22.28 45.94
C ARG A 73 17.90 -20.88 45.28
N SER A 74 17.64 -19.88 46.12
CA SER A 74 18.41 -18.65 46.39
C SER A 74 18.77 -17.63 45.29
N ALA A 75 18.31 -16.39 45.52
CA ALA A 75 18.75 -15.11 44.97
C ALA A 75 20.23 -14.76 45.28
N PRO A 76 20.83 -13.76 44.60
CA PRO A 76 20.90 -12.38 45.14
C PRO A 76 20.70 -11.30 44.05
N ARG A 77 20.03 -10.14 44.24
CA ARG A 77 20.18 -8.95 45.11
C ARG A 77 21.22 -7.90 44.61
N VAL A 78 20.74 -6.64 44.50
CA VAL A 78 21.43 -5.32 44.50
C VAL A 78 22.04 -4.91 43.12
N ALA A 79 21.92 -3.70 42.56
CA ALA A 79 21.91 -2.36 43.14
C ALA A 79 21.20 -1.29 42.27
N THR A 80 20.54 -0.38 42.97
CA THR A 80 20.03 0.94 42.60
C THR A 80 21.14 1.88 42.10
N ARG A 81 20.80 2.81 41.17
CA ARG A 81 21.16 4.24 41.28
C ARG A 81 20.51 5.11 40.21
N GLU A 82 19.56 5.92 40.67
CA GLU A 82 19.24 7.26 40.16
C GLU A 82 20.31 8.26 40.68
N PRO A 83 20.51 9.46 40.07
CA PRO A 83 19.53 10.55 40.15
C PRO A 83 19.40 11.50 38.93
N SER A 84 18.24 12.17 38.90
CA SER A 84 17.92 13.48 38.25
C SER A 84 18.72 14.64 38.92
N PRO A 85 18.60 15.97 38.60
CA PRO A 85 17.54 16.68 37.85
C PRO A 85 17.99 17.88 36.97
N GLY A 86 17.04 18.56 36.31
CA GLY A 86 17.27 19.91 35.79
C GLY A 86 16.18 20.42 34.84
N ALA A 87 15.09 20.97 35.39
CA ALA A 87 14.08 21.73 34.66
C ALA A 87 14.52 23.19 34.47
N THR A 88 14.20 23.81 33.33
CA THR A 88 14.01 25.27 33.24
C THR A 88 13.05 25.59 32.09
N VAL A 89 12.16 26.56 32.36
CA VAL A 89 10.93 26.90 31.66
C VAL A 89 10.98 28.40 31.30
N LEU A 90 10.59 28.72 30.04
CA LEU A 90 10.09 30.01 29.50
C LEU A 90 11.10 31.20 29.36
N PRO A 91 10.83 32.27 28.54
CA PRO A 91 9.53 32.74 28.02
C PRO A 91 9.47 33.31 26.57
N PHE A 92 8.23 33.63 26.17
CA PHE A 92 7.79 34.50 25.06
C PHE A 92 8.18 35.98 25.28
N PRO A 93 8.21 36.81 24.21
CA PRO A 93 7.31 37.97 24.18
C PRO A 93 6.69 38.23 22.79
N GLY A 94 5.58 38.98 22.76
CA GLY A 94 4.75 39.19 21.56
C GLY A 94 4.56 40.65 21.13
N ARG A 95 3.76 40.78 20.04
CA ARG A 95 3.01 41.95 19.48
C ARG A 95 3.86 43.18 19.07
N SER A 96 3.55 43.95 18.03
CA SER A 96 2.28 44.29 17.34
C SER A 96 2.61 45.05 16.04
N GLY A 97 1.66 45.15 15.10
CA GLY A 97 1.76 46.07 13.96
C GLY A 97 0.65 45.91 12.92
N THR A 98 -0.39 46.71 13.06
CA THR A 98 -1.50 46.99 12.13
C THR A 98 -1.03 47.57 10.80
N GLU A 99 -1.67 47.22 9.67
CA GLU A 99 -2.26 48.15 8.69
C GLU A 99 -2.83 47.45 7.42
N ARG A 100 -4.09 47.74 7.13
CA ARG A 100 -4.78 47.81 5.82
C ARG A 100 -5.50 49.17 5.84
N PRO A 101 -5.99 49.77 4.73
CA PRO A 101 -6.25 49.21 3.39
C PRO A 101 -5.92 50.16 2.20
N VAL A 102 -5.86 49.67 0.95
CA VAL A 102 -6.34 50.42 -0.25
C VAL A 102 -6.74 49.44 -1.38
N LYS A 103 -7.98 49.57 -1.87
CA LYS A 103 -8.45 49.12 -3.20
C LYS A 103 -8.21 50.23 -4.22
N PRO A 104 -8.10 49.94 -5.53
CA PRO A 104 -9.23 50.34 -6.36
C PRO A 104 -9.60 49.40 -7.52
N ARG A 105 -10.89 49.52 -7.82
CA ARG A 105 -11.59 49.45 -9.12
C ARG A 105 -11.89 48.11 -9.79
N ALA A 106 -13.22 47.91 -9.80
CA ALA A 106 -13.99 47.00 -10.60
C ALA A 106 -13.82 47.22 -12.11
N HIS A 107 -13.70 46.11 -12.84
CA HIS A 107 -14.19 45.99 -14.20
C HIS A 107 -15.37 45.01 -14.21
N LYS A 108 -16.44 45.43 -14.90
CA LYS A 108 -17.72 44.73 -15.07
C LYS A 108 -17.54 43.38 -15.78
N PRO A 109 -18.45 42.42 -15.54
CA PRO A 109 -18.37 41.08 -16.10
C PRO A 109 -18.79 41.09 -17.57
N ALA A 110 -17.95 40.53 -18.44
CA ALA A 110 -18.32 40.18 -19.79
C ALA A 110 -19.05 38.84 -19.78
N GLU A 111 -20.33 38.93 -20.16
CA GLU A 111 -21.25 37.94 -20.67
C GLU A 111 -20.76 36.49 -20.77
N SER A 112 -21.42 35.67 -19.96
CA SER A 112 -21.58 34.23 -20.09
C SER A 112 -22.00 33.85 -21.51
N ARG A 113 -21.09 33.24 -22.27
CA ARG A 113 -21.47 32.27 -23.30
C ARG A 113 -21.46 30.90 -22.64
N GLU A 114 -22.62 30.54 -22.09
CA GLU A 114 -22.97 29.15 -21.79
C GLU A 114 -22.99 28.38 -23.12
N ALA A 115 -21.84 27.82 -23.50
CA ALA A 115 -21.83 26.69 -24.40
C ALA A 115 -22.37 25.50 -23.61
N SER A 116 -23.59 25.08 -23.94
CA SER A 116 -24.19 23.83 -23.48
C SER A 116 -23.26 22.66 -23.81
N GLY A 117 -22.38 22.32 -22.87
CA GLY A 117 -21.56 21.12 -22.93
C GLY A 117 -22.36 19.97 -22.36
N GLN A 118 -22.94 19.14 -23.22
CA GLN A 118 -23.19 17.75 -22.85
C GLN A 118 -21.86 17.17 -22.32
N PRO A 119 -21.87 16.38 -21.24
CA PRO A 119 -20.64 15.76 -20.76
C PRO A 119 -20.05 14.91 -21.89
N LEU A 120 -18.89 15.31 -22.39
CA LEU A 120 -18.08 14.52 -23.32
C LEU A 120 -17.66 13.25 -22.58
N VAL A 121 -18.49 12.21 -22.65
CA VAL A 121 -18.08 10.87 -22.24
C VAL A 121 -16.99 10.45 -23.20
N LEU A 122 -15.74 10.41 -22.71
CA LEU A 122 -14.62 9.90 -23.50
C LEU A 122 -14.91 8.45 -23.88
N PRO A 123 -14.64 8.04 -25.14
CA PRO A 123 -14.85 6.66 -25.54
C PRO A 123 -13.96 5.74 -24.73
N THR A 124 -14.54 4.62 -24.31
CA THR A 124 -13.82 3.52 -23.66
C THR A 124 -13.08 2.70 -24.71
N GLU A 125 -11.90 2.22 -24.36
CA GLU A 125 -11.08 1.35 -25.21
C GLU A 125 -11.62 -0.09 -25.19
N ASP A 126 -11.56 -0.76 -26.34
CA ASP A 126 -11.77 -2.21 -26.42
C ASP A 126 -10.51 -2.93 -25.93
N LEU A 127 -10.62 -3.63 -24.81
CA LEU A 127 -9.52 -4.39 -24.19
C LEU A 127 -9.37 -5.80 -24.79
N GLY A 128 -10.18 -6.11 -25.82
CA GLY A 128 -10.26 -7.41 -26.46
C GLY A 128 -10.96 -8.45 -25.58
N PRO A 129 -11.16 -9.67 -26.09
CA PRO A 129 -11.75 -10.74 -25.31
C PRO A 129 -10.85 -11.11 -24.14
N LEU A 130 -11.45 -11.29 -22.98
CA LEU A 130 -10.78 -11.83 -21.81
C LEU A 130 -10.65 -13.36 -21.97
N PRO A 131 -9.51 -13.94 -21.60
CA PRO A 131 -9.36 -15.38 -21.60
C PRO A 131 -10.37 -16.00 -20.64
N ASN A 132 -11.12 -16.98 -21.12
CA ASN A 132 -12.01 -17.76 -20.27
C ASN A 132 -11.19 -18.82 -19.53
N PHE A 133 -11.36 -18.91 -18.23
CA PHE A 133 -10.70 -19.91 -17.41
C PHE A 133 -11.67 -21.05 -17.15
N ALA A 134 -11.33 -22.25 -17.61
CA ALA A 134 -12.12 -23.44 -17.34
C ALA A 134 -12.08 -23.77 -15.85
N THR A 135 -13.22 -24.14 -15.28
CA THR A 135 -13.29 -24.57 -13.89
C THR A 135 -12.35 -25.76 -13.67
N PRO A 136 -11.50 -25.73 -12.63
CA PRO A 136 -10.61 -26.84 -12.32
C PRO A 136 -11.43 -28.11 -12.07
N THR A 137 -10.96 -29.24 -12.61
CA THR A 137 -11.58 -30.56 -12.46
C THR A 137 -10.97 -31.39 -11.33
N GLY A 138 -9.78 -31.03 -10.86
CA GLY A 138 -9.05 -31.71 -9.79
C GLY A 138 -8.30 -30.75 -8.87
N HIS A 139 -7.78 -31.30 -7.79
CA HIS A 139 -6.92 -30.56 -6.84
C HIS A 139 -5.54 -30.31 -7.45
N ASN A 140 -4.96 -29.15 -7.14
CA ASN A 140 -3.61 -28.75 -7.55
C ASN A 140 -3.36 -28.72 -9.06
N GLU A 141 -4.38 -28.44 -9.87
CA GLU A 141 -4.17 -28.22 -11.30
C GLU A 141 -3.24 -27.01 -11.54
N PRO A 142 -2.16 -27.14 -12.33
CA PRO A 142 -1.14 -26.09 -12.52
C PRO A 142 -1.73 -24.75 -12.97
N ARG A 143 -2.69 -24.78 -13.90
CA ARG A 143 -3.35 -23.57 -14.40
C ARG A 143 -4.22 -22.92 -13.31
N ALA A 144 -4.86 -23.72 -12.47
CA ALA A 144 -5.67 -23.24 -11.34
C ALA A 144 -4.80 -22.61 -10.25
N LEU A 145 -3.65 -23.20 -9.95
CA LEU A 145 -2.67 -22.64 -9.02
C LEU A 145 -2.16 -21.27 -9.49
N LEU A 146 -1.76 -21.16 -10.76
CA LEU A 146 -1.31 -19.89 -11.33
C LEU A 146 -2.43 -18.84 -11.36
N ALA A 147 -3.66 -19.23 -11.67
CA ALA A 147 -4.81 -18.35 -11.61
C ALA A 147 -5.09 -17.86 -10.18
N ALA A 148 -4.99 -18.74 -9.18
CA ALA A 148 -5.15 -18.38 -7.78
C ALA A 148 -4.07 -17.40 -7.31
N TRP A 149 -2.80 -17.63 -7.66
CA TRP A 149 -1.71 -16.69 -7.34
C TRP A 149 -1.89 -15.35 -8.06
N THR A 150 -2.35 -15.37 -9.31
CA THR A 150 -2.69 -14.14 -10.03
C THR A 150 -3.81 -13.37 -9.32
N ALA A 151 -4.86 -14.07 -8.88
CA ALA A 151 -5.96 -13.44 -8.15
C ALA A 151 -5.50 -12.85 -6.81
N LEU A 152 -4.68 -13.58 -6.05
CA LEU A 152 -4.12 -13.08 -4.78
C LEU A 152 -3.30 -11.80 -4.99
N GLU A 153 -2.48 -11.78 -6.03
CA GLU A 153 -1.61 -10.65 -6.32
C GLU A 153 -2.39 -9.43 -6.80
N VAL A 154 -3.37 -9.65 -7.67
CA VAL A 154 -4.24 -8.61 -8.21
C VAL A 154 -5.16 -8.01 -7.13
N LEU A 155 -5.69 -8.84 -6.23
CA LEU A 155 -6.66 -8.45 -5.20
C LEU A 155 -6.02 -8.00 -3.89
N SER A 156 -4.69 -7.91 -3.84
CA SER A 156 -3.92 -7.39 -2.70
C SER A 156 -3.21 -6.09 -3.06
N PRO A 157 -3.95 -5.00 -3.36
CA PRO A 157 -3.33 -3.73 -3.73
C PRO A 157 -2.49 -3.14 -2.60
N GLN A 158 -1.53 -2.30 -2.97
CA GLN A 158 -0.93 -1.38 -1.99
C GLN A 158 -1.99 -0.37 -1.53
N THR A 159 -2.25 -0.33 -0.22
CA THR A 159 -3.21 0.58 0.38
C THR A 159 -2.54 1.69 1.19
N TYR A 160 -3.28 2.77 1.44
CA TYR A 160 -2.91 3.86 2.34
C TYR A 160 -4.12 4.31 3.17
N ARG A 161 -3.90 4.88 4.36
CA ARG A 161 -4.98 5.41 5.20
C ARG A 161 -5.08 6.91 5.08
N LYS A 162 -3.92 7.56 4.95
CA LYS A 162 -3.81 9.00 4.75
C LYS A 162 -2.79 9.31 3.64
N PRO A 163 -2.88 10.46 2.97
CA PRO A 163 -1.94 10.85 1.92
C PRO A 163 -0.47 10.78 2.35
N GLU A 164 -0.18 11.02 3.63
CA GLU A 164 1.18 10.99 4.19
C GLU A 164 1.81 9.60 4.12
N ASP A 165 1.02 8.53 4.17
CA ASP A 165 1.52 7.16 4.12
C ASP A 165 2.22 6.88 2.77
N LEU A 166 1.72 7.47 1.67
CA LEU A 166 2.35 7.42 0.35
C LEU A 166 3.61 8.29 0.25
N ALA A 167 3.83 9.21 1.19
CA ALA A 167 4.97 10.11 1.26
C ALA A 167 5.97 9.75 2.37
N ALA A 168 6.00 8.48 2.79
CA ALA A 168 6.82 7.99 3.91
C ALA A 168 6.62 8.80 5.22
N GLY A 169 5.39 9.24 5.49
CA GLY A 169 4.99 10.02 6.67
C GLY A 169 5.19 11.53 6.55
N GLY A 170 5.64 12.04 5.39
CA GLY A 170 5.96 13.45 5.21
C GLY A 170 4.76 14.34 4.91
N HIS A 171 4.09 14.90 5.92
CA HIS A 171 2.95 15.83 5.72
C HIS A 171 3.28 17.03 4.82
N ARG A 172 4.50 17.59 4.91
CA ARG A 172 4.93 18.72 4.05
C ARG A 172 5.06 18.33 2.57
N CYS A 173 5.10 17.04 2.29
CA CYS A 173 5.15 16.54 0.92
C CYS A 173 3.75 16.43 0.30
N ILE A 174 2.66 16.70 1.03
CA ILE A 174 1.31 16.63 0.47
C ILE A 174 0.89 17.99 -0.07
N ALA A 175 0.47 18.03 -1.34
CA ALA A 175 -0.11 19.17 -2.00
C ALA A 175 -1.62 18.94 -2.21
N ASP A 176 -2.43 19.81 -1.64
CA ASP A 176 -3.89 19.75 -1.74
C ASP A 176 -4.38 20.24 -3.11
N LEU A 177 -5.23 19.45 -3.77
CA LEU A 177 -5.87 19.77 -5.05
C LEU A 177 -7.33 20.20 -4.90
N THR A 178 -7.91 20.11 -3.69
CA THR A 178 -9.32 20.42 -3.43
C THR A 178 -9.65 21.91 -3.53
N ASN A 179 -8.64 22.77 -3.37
CA ASN A 179 -8.79 24.23 -3.45
C ASN A 179 -8.95 24.77 -4.89
N GLY A 180 -9.01 23.91 -5.90
CA GLY A 180 -9.20 24.33 -7.29
C GLY A 180 -7.94 24.85 -7.96
N GLU A 181 -6.76 24.68 -7.34
CA GLU A 181 -5.47 25.08 -7.89
C GLU A 181 -4.48 23.91 -7.90
N VAL A 182 -3.55 23.92 -8.86
CA VAL A 182 -2.43 22.97 -8.93
C VAL A 182 -1.17 23.55 -8.29
N PRO A 183 -0.33 22.73 -7.62
CA PRO A 183 0.82 23.24 -6.88
C PRO A 183 1.92 23.84 -7.78
N TRP A 184 2.15 23.27 -8.96
CA TRP A 184 3.12 23.80 -9.95
C TRP A 184 2.68 25.13 -10.58
N GLY A 185 1.38 25.47 -10.54
CA GLY A 185 0.87 26.74 -11.05
C GLY A 185 1.34 27.97 -10.26
N ARG A 186 1.80 27.78 -9.01
CA ARG A 186 2.33 28.85 -8.16
C ARG A 186 3.84 29.08 -8.30
N GLY A 187 4.56 28.20 -9.02
CA GLY A 187 6.02 28.25 -9.12
C GLY A 187 6.73 27.95 -7.79
N GLU A 188 6.35 26.84 -7.14
CA GLU A 188 6.94 26.44 -5.86
C GLU A 188 8.47 26.20 -5.98
N ARG A 189 9.24 26.68 -5.00
CA ARG A 189 10.69 26.46 -4.97
C ARG A 189 11.02 25.07 -4.45
N SER A 190 11.98 24.41 -5.11
CA SER A 190 12.56 23.16 -4.62
C SER A 190 13.42 23.39 -3.37
N ARG A 191 13.73 22.30 -2.66
CA ARG A 191 14.71 22.27 -1.57
C ARG A 191 16.14 22.38 -2.14
N PRO A 192 17.13 22.87 -1.36
CA PRO A 192 18.54 22.84 -1.75
C PRO A 192 18.97 21.43 -2.18
N ASP A 193 19.80 21.35 -3.23
CA ASP A 193 20.33 20.08 -3.77
C ASP A 193 19.27 19.04 -4.16
N LYS A 194 18.05 19.47 -4.48
CA LYS A 194 16.96 18.59 -4.91
C LYS A 194 16.23 19.15 -6.13
N LYS A 195 15.81 18.25 -7.02
CA LYS A 195 14.81 18.52 -8.05
C LYS A 195 13.43 18.19 -7.48
N LEU A 196 12.46 19.07 -7.73
CA LEU A 196 11.08 18.89 -7.30
C LEU A 196 10.26 18.32 -8.45
N TYR A 197 9.52 17.27 -8.16
CA TYR A 197 8.51 16.66 -9.02
C TYR A 197 7.21 16.53 -8.23
N TYR A 198 6.10 16.32 -8.93
CA TYR A 198 4.82 16.05 -8.31
C TYR A 198 4.24 14.74 -8.82
N GLN A 199 3.89 13.83 -7.92
CA GLN A 199 3.13 12.62 -8.24
C GLN A 199 1.67 12.85 -7.90
N VAL A 200 0.84 13.04 -8.92
CA VAL A 200 -0.59 13.28 -8.82
C VAL A 200 -1.32 11.95 -8.64
N ILE A 201 -2.11 11.82 -7.58
CA ILE A 201 -2.94 10.64 -7.34
C ILE A 201 -4.29 10.85 -8.02
N VAL A 202 -4.55 10.08 -9.07
CA VAL A 202 -5.73 10.19 -9.94
C VAL A 202 -6.87 9.33 -9.38
N GLY A 203 -7.35 9.73 -8.20
CA GLY A 203 -8.46 9.08 -7.50
C GLY A 203 -8.06 7.81 -6.72
N ALA A 204 -9.02 7.29 -5.98
CA ALA A 204 -8.83 6.14 -5.10
C ALA A 204 -10.08 5.28 -4.98
N ILE A 205 -9.89 4.03 -4.56
CA ILE A 205 -10.94 3.07 -4.23
C ILE A 205 -10.98 2.93 -2.71
N ALA A 206 -12.17 3.10 -2.13
CA ALA A 206 -12.42 2.89 -0.71
C ALA A 206 -12.43 1.37 -0.41
N MET A 207 -11.41 0.89 0.30
CA MET A 207 -11.19 -0.55 0.50
C MET A 207 -12.24 -1.19 1.40
N ASP A 208 -12.74 -0.45 2.39
CA ASP A 208 -13.86 -0.91 3.22
C ASP A 208 -15.07 -1.32 2.38
N ARG A 209 -15.48 -0.46 1.44
CA ARG A 209 -16.62 -0.71 0.56
C ARG A 209 -16.31 -1.77 -0.49
N ALA A 210 -15.08 -1.78 -1.02
CA ALA A 210 -14.66 -2.79 -1.99
C ALA A 210 -14.63 -4.20 -1.37
N THR A 211 -14.10 -4.32 -0.16
CA THR A 211 -14.13 -5.57 0.63
C THR A 211 -15.55 -6.01 0.91
N ASP A 212 -16.46 -5.09 1.26
CA ASP A 212 -17.88 -5.44 1.44
C ASP A 212 -18.51 -6.02 0.16
N GLU A 213 -18.22 -5.45 -1.02
CA GLU A 213 -18.70 -6.01 -2.30
C GLU A 213 -18.07 -7.37 -2.62
N LEU A 214 -16.79 -7.56 -2.31
CA LEU A 214 -16.12 -8.85 -2.48
C LEU A 214 -16.70 -9.91 -1.53
N ILE A 215 -17.01 -9.56 -0.28
CA ILE A 215 -17.68 -10.46 0.68
C ILE A 215 -19.09 -10.80 0.21
N LYS A 216 -19.84 -9.82 -0.34
CA LYS A 216 -21.17 -10.10 -0.92
C LYS A 216 -21.09 -11.08 -2.08
N ALA A 217 -20.03 -11.00 -2.89
CA ALA A 217 -19.79 -11.96 -3.95
C ALA A 217 -19.37 -13.33 -3.37
N PHE A 218 -18.23 -13.41 -2.67
CA PHE A 218 -17.59 -14.69 -2.34
C PHE A 218 -18.04 -15.33 -1.01
N GLY A 219 -18.83 -14.63 -0.20
CA GLY A 219 -19.20 -15.05 1.15
C GLY A 219 -18.27 -14.47 2.22
N ALA A 220 -18.69 -14.57 3.49
CA ALA A 220 -17.90 -14.10 4.62
C ALA A 220 -16.91 -15.16 5.08
N ASP A 221 -15.63 -14.80 5.20
CA ASP A 221 -14.61 -15.58 5.91
C ASP A 221 -14.61 -15.23 7.41
N GLU A 222 -14.17 -16.17 8.25
CA GLU A 222 -14.13 -16.02 9.72
C GLU A 222 -13.04 -15.03 10.17
N GLU A 223 -11.94 -14.90 9.41
CA GLU A 223 -10.83 -13.98 9.72
C GLU A 223 -11.02 -12.58 9.09
N ARG A 224 -11.58 -11.66 9.87
CA ARG A 224 -11.75 -10.26 9.46
C ARG A 224 -10.49 -9.43 9.68
N SER A 225 -9.73 -9.17 8.63
CA SER A 225 -8.84 -8.00 8.60
C SER A 225 -9.67 -6.76 8.31
N ARG A 226 -10.02 -6.00 9.36
CA ARG A 226 -10.77 -4.73 9.22
C ARG A 226 -9.85 -3.65 8.66
N CYS A 227 -9.74 -3.58 7.33
CA CYS A 227 -9.13 -2.47 6.58
C CYS A 227 -10.01 -1.19 6.62
N GLU A 228 -10.66 -0.93 7.75
CA GLU A 228 -11.55 0.20 7.94
C GLU A 228 -10.76 1.50 7.65
N LYS A 229 -11.10 2.17 6.53
CA LYS A 229 -10.53 3.45 6.03
C LYS A 229 -9.27 3.35 5.17
N GLU A 230 -8.88 2.16 4.73
CA GLU A 230 -7.81 2.04 3.74
C GLU A 230 -8.31 2.39 2.33
N LYS A 231 -7.39 2.87 1.49
CA LYS A 231 -7.65 3.31 0.13
C LYS A 231 -6.60 2.74 -0.81
N ALA A 232 -7.02 2.28 -1.97
CA ALA A 232 -6.12 1.91 -3.05
C ALA A 232 -6.14 2.99 -4.14
N THR A 233 -4.98 3.35 -4.68
CA THR A 233 -4.90 4.35 -5.77
C THR A 233 -5.52 3.78 -7.06
N ILE A 234 -6.13 4.61 -7.91
CA ILE A 234 -6.61 4.19 -9.24
C ILE A 234 -5.52 4.37 -10.30
N ALA A 235 -4.82 5.51 -10.28
CA ALA A 235 -3.65 5.77 -11.09
C ALA A 235 -2.78 6.87 -10.47
N ALA A 236 -1.53 6.97 -10.89
CA ALA A 236 -0.62 8.06 -10.55
C ALA A 236 0.05 8.63 -11.80
N VAL A 237 0.24 9.96 -11.81
CA VAL A 237 0.89 10.69 -12.91
C VAL A 237 1.98 11.58 -12.34
N LEU A 238 3.20 11.45 -12.86
CA LEU A 238 4.38 12.17 -12.44
C LEU A 238 4.65 13.34 -13.38
N VAL A 239 4.74 14.54 -12.79
CA VAL A 239 5.04 15.77 -13.49
C VAL A 239 6.26 16.46 -12.88
N ASP A 240 6.94 17.27 -13.68
CA ASP A 240 8.02 18.13 -13.21
C ASP A 240 7.52 19.30 -12.36
N LYS A 241 8.45 20.16 -11.93
CA LYS A 241 8.15 21.36 -11.13
C LYS A 241 7.20 22.36 -11.82
N ASP A 242 7.13 22.33 -13.15
CA ASP A 242 6.35 23.24 -13.98
C ASP A 242 5.02 22.62 -14.42
N GLY A 243 4.79 21.34 -14.10
CA GLY A 243 3.56 20.61 -14.37
C GLY A 243 3.57 19.81 -15.67
N PHE A 244 4.72 19.65 -16.32
CA PHE A 244 4.83 18.82 -17.52
C PHE A 244 5.01 17.35 -17.15
N VAL A 245 4.23 16.48 -17.79
CA VAL A 245 4.33 15.03 -17.63
C VAL A 245 5.72 14.57 -18.08
N LEU A 246 6.41 13.78 -17.27
CA LEU A 246 7.75 13.28 -17.60
C LEU A 246 7.70 12.30 -18.78
N ASP A 247 8.80 12.13 -19.51
CA ASP A 247 8.82 11.28 -20.71
C ASP A 247 8.73 9.78 -20.37
N ASP A 248 9.57 9.28 -19.45
CA ASP A 248 9.66 7.86 -19.11
C ASP A 248 8.95 7.53 -17.79
N ASN A 249 8.24 6.39 -17.73
CA ASN A 249 7.61 5.82 -16.53
C ASN A 249 6.80 6.82 -15.69
N ALA A 250 6.21 7.81 -16.36
CA ALA A 250 5.51 8.92 -15.71
C ALA A 250 4.13 8.52 -15.21
N ILE A 251 3.55 7.46 -15.75
CA ILE A 251 2.18 7.04 -15.48
C ILE A 251 2.21 5.62 -14.91
N ALA A 252 1.47 5.41 -13.84
CA ALA A 252 1.27 4.09 -13.24
C ALA A 252 -0.22 3.85 -13.00
N ILE A 253 -0.72 2.67 -13.36
CA ILE A 253 -2.10 2.25 -13.14
C ILE A 253 -2.06 0.92 -12.38
N PRO A 254 -2.37 0.85 -11.08
CA PRO A 254 -2.49 -0.41 -10.36
C PRO A 254 -3.52 -1.36 -10.97
N SER A 255 -3.17 -2.65 -11.04
CA SER A 255 -4.04 -3.72 -11.56
C SER A 255 -5.37 -3.84 -10.81
N PHE A 256 -5.38 -3.56 -9.51
CA PHE A 256 -6.57 -3.70 -8.67
C PHE A 256 -7.77 -2.89 -9.17
N ALA A 257 -7.54 -1.66 -9.66
CA ALA A 257 -8.62 -0.79 -10.11
C ALA A 257 -9.35 -1.35 -11.34
N TRP A 258 -8.63 -2.01 -12.23
CA TRP A 258 -9.21 -2.70 -13.37
C TRP A 258 -9.92 -4.00 -12.98
N THR A 259 -9.36 -4.75 -12.04
CA THR A 259 -9.77 -6.12 -11.73
C THR A 259 -10.92 -6.24 -10.74
N LEU A 260 -11.08 -5.27 -9.84
CA LEU A 260 -12.13 -5.28 -8.83
C LEU A 260 -13.54 -5.50 -9.44
N PRO A 261 -13.96 -4.79 -10.51
CA PRO A 261 -15.26 -5.04 -11.15
C PRO A 261 -15.41 -6.42 -11.78
N HIS A 262 -14.32 -7.06 -12.22
CA HIS A 262 -14.33 -8.43 -12.71
C HIS A 262 -14.49 -9.43 -11.55
N ALA A 263 -13.76 -9.22 -10.46
CA ALA A 263 -13.84 -10.06 -9.27
C ALA A 263 -15.25 -10.06 -8.65
N ILE A 264 -15.89 -8.89 -8.52
CA ILE A 264 -17.27 -8.76 -8.02
C ILE A 264 -18.28 -9.54 -8.90
N LYS A 265 -17.97 -9.73 -10.18
CA LYS A 265 -18.81 -10.47 -11.15
C LYS A 265 -18.41 -11.94 -11.31
N PHE A 266 -17.46 -12.43 -10.51
CA PHE A 266 -16.87 -13.77 -10.63
C PHE A 266 -16.16 -14.04 -11.97
N ASP A 267 -15.76 -12.98 -12.68
CA ASP A 267 -14.99 -13.09 -13.92
C ASP A 267 -13.49 -13.14 -13.62
N LEU A 268 -13.07 -14.20 -12.91
CA LEU A 268 -11.68 -14.35 -12.45
C LEU A 268 -10.74 -14.85 -13.55
N GLY A 269 -11.28 -15.45 -14.62
CA GLY A 269 -10.47 -15.97 -15.72
C GLY A 269 -9.73 -14.89 -16.50
N GLY A 270 -10.32 -13.69 -16.55
CA GLY A 270 -9.72 -12.54 -17.24
C GLY A 270 -8.54 -11.91 -16.51
N LEU A 271 -8.34 -12.13 -15.21
CA LEU A 271 -7.40 -11.35 -14.39
C LEU A 271 -5.94 -11.43 -14.88
N GLY A 272 -5.54 -12.56 -15.45
CA GLY A 272 -4.21 -12.74 -16.04
C GLY A 272 -3.94 -11.90 -17.29
N ALA A 273 -4.97 -11.26 -17.86
CA ALA A 273 -4.82 -10.39 -19.03
C ALA A 273 -4.26 -9.00 -18.68
N TRP A 274 -4.06 -8.68 -17.40
CA TRP A 274 -3.59 -7.37 -16.93
C TRP A 274 -2.38 -6.86 -17.73
N SER A 275 -1.33 -7.65 -17.90
CA SER A 275 -0.09 -7.23 -18.59
C SER A 275 -0.32 -6.77 -20.04
N ARG A 276 -1.37 -7.28 -20.71
CA ARG A 276 -1.79 -6.83 -22.05
C ARG A 276 -2.62 -5.55 -21.96
N VAL A 277 -3.58 -5.54 -21.04
CA VAL A 277 -4.52 -4.44 -20.81
C VAL A 277 -3.80 -3.17 -20.37
N GLU A 278 -2.83 -3.29 -19.47
CA GLU A 278 -2.05 -2.20 -18.91
C GLU A 278 -1.45 -1.30 -19.99
N ARG A 279 -0.86 -1.88 -21.04
CA ARG A 279 -0.24 -1.10 -22.13
C ARG A 279 -1.24 -0.20 -22.84
N VAL A 280 -2.40 -0.75 -23.21
CA VAL A 280 -3.47 0.00 -23.89
C VAL A 280 -3.98 1.14 -22.99
N LEU A 281 -4.11 0.87 -21.69
CA LEU A 281 -4.58 1.86 -20.73
C LEU A 281 -3.55 2.97 -20.50
N LEU A 282 -2.26 2.63 -20.41
CA LEU A 282 -1.17 3.60 -20.27
C LEU A 282 -1.10 4.52 -21.49
N ASP A 283 -1.13 3.96 -22.70
CA ASP A 283 -1.10 4.74 -23.95
C ASP A 283 -2.28 5.73 -24.01
N ARG A 284 -3.47 5.27 -23.64
CA ARG A 284 -4.66 6.13 -23.65
C ARG A 284 -4.63 7.19 -22.57
N LEU A 285 -4.20 6.84 -21.35
CA LEU A 285 -4.07 7.80 -20.26
C LEU A 285 -3.01 8.85 -20.59
N GLU A 286 -1.91 8.45 -21.23
CA GLU A 286 -0.87 9.35 -21.74
C GLU A 286 -1.43 10.38 -22.71
N GLN A 287 -2.27 9.97 -23.66
CA GLN A 287 -2.96 10.89 -24.58
C GLN A 287 -3.87 11.90 -23.87
N ILE A 288 -4.51 11.49 -22.77
CA ILE A 288 -5.37 12.37 -21.98
C ILE A 288 -4.53 13.42 -21.23
N VAL A 289 -3.44 12.98 -20.58
CA VAL A 289 -2.64 13.86 -19.71
C VAL A 289 -1.63 14.72 -20.47
N ARG A 290 -1.09 14.24 -21.60
CA ARG A 290 -0.18 14.99 -22.47
C ARG A 290 -0.94 15.85 -23.47
N ARG A 291 -1.37 17.01 -23.02
CA ARG A 291 -2.03 17.99 -23.88
C ARG A 291 -1.03 18.86 -24.62
N LYS A 292 -1.41 19.26 -25.83
CA LYS A 292 -0.71 20.27 -26.62
C LYS A 292 -1.67 21.41 -26.93
N ASP A 293 -1.12 22.61 -27.06
CA ASP A 293 -1.86 23.76 -27.57
C ASP A 293 -2.06 23.65 -29.10
N PRO A 294 -2.84 24.56 -29.72
CA PRO A 294 -3.04 24.55 -31.18
C PRO A 294 -1.75 24.69 -32.00
N ASN A 295 -0.65 25.17 -31.39
CA ASN A 295 0.66 25.32 -32.03
C ASN A 295 1.56 24.09 -31.80
N GLY A 296 1.05 23.04 -31.15
CA GLY A 296 1.79 21.82 -30.84
C GLY A 296 2.70 21.91 -29.61
N LYS A 297 2.66 23.01 -28.85
CA LYS A 297 3.46 23.18 -27.63
C LYS A 297 2.83 22.40 -26.47
N PRO A 298 3.61 21.68 -25.65
CA PRO A 298 3.07 20.97 -24.49
C PRO A 298 2.42 21.95 -23.51
N LEU A 299 1.30 21.53 -22.93
CA LEU A 299 0.60 22.24 -21.87
C LEU A 299 0.84 21.54 -20.52
N PRO A 300 1.01 22.30 -19.43
CA PRO A 300 1.08 21.71 -18.11
C PRO A 300 -0.24 21.00 -17.76
N LEU A 301 -0.12 19.99 -16.91
CA LEU A 301 -1.25 19.28 -16.35
C LEU A 301 -2.11 20.26 -15.53
N ASP A 302 -3.42 20.22 -15.71
CA ASP A 302 -4.36 21.03 -14.93
C ASP A 302 -5.41 20.13 -14.25
N LEU A 303 -6.19 20.72 -13.35
CA LEU A 303 -7.23 19.99 -12.62
C LEU A 303 -8.33 19.46 -13.55
N ALA A 304 -8.64 20.15 -14.64
CA ALA A 304 -9.67 19.70 -15.58
C ALA A 304 -9.24 18.41 -16.28
N THR A 305 -7.97 18.30 -16.65
CA THR A 305 -7.39 17.08 -17.21
C THR A 305 -7.28 15.97 -16.18
N ILE A 306 -6.90 16.27 -14.93
CA ILE A 306 -6.86 15.28 -13.84
C ILE A 306 -8.26 14.68 -13.60
N LYS A 307 -9.30 15.52 -13.55
CA LYS A 307 -10.69 15.06 -13.41
C LYS A 307 -11.14 14.23 -14.60
N ARG A 308 -10.82 14.67 -15.83
CA ARG A 308 -11.14 13.95 -17.07
C ARG A 308 -10.46 12.57 -17.12
N ALA A 309 -9.19 12.50 -16.72
CA ALA A 309 -8.46 11.24 -16.63
C ALA A 309 -9.11 10.29 -15.62
N HIS A 310 -9.49 10.81 -14.44
CA HIS A 310 -10.21 10.04 -13.43
C HIS A 310 -11.57 9.54 -13.94
N GLU A 311 -12.38 10.41 -14.53
CA GLU A 311 -13.69 10.04 -15.10
C GLU A 311 -13.56 8.97 -16.19
N TRP A 312 -12.57 9.10 -17.06
CA TRP A 312 -12.28 8.09 -18.07
C TRP A 312 -11.87 6.75 -17.45
N LEU A 313 -10.98 6.73 -16.45
CA LEU A 313 -10.57 5.50 -15.76
C LEU A 313 -11.76 4.81 -15.08
N VAL A 314 -12.61 5.57 -14.39
CA VAL A 314 -13.82 5.06 -13.74
C VAL A 314 -14.78 4.45 -14.76
N ALA A 315 -15.00 5.13 -15.89
CA ALA A 315 -15.83 4.63 -16.97
C ALA A 315 -15.22 3.39 -17.66
N GLN A 316 -13.93 3.41 -17.95
CA GLN A 316 -13.17 2.33 -18.60
C GLN A 316 -13.21 1.05 -17.77
N PHE A 317 -12.98 1.16 -16.46
CA PHE A 317 -12.99 0.01 -15.56
C PHE A 317 -14.41 -0.38 -15.14
N LYS A 318 -15.42 0.45 -15.41
CA LYS A 318 -16.79 0.26 -14.94
C LYS A 318 -16.84 0.16 -13.42
N LEU A 319 -16.05 1.01 -12.76
CA LEU A 319 -15.98 1.07 -11.30
C LEU A 319 -17.31 1.60 -10.74
N PRO A 320 -17.93 0.91 -9.78
CA PRO A 320 -19.13 1.41 -9.12
C PRO A 320 -18.86 2.74 -8.41
N ALA A 321 -19.71 3.74 -8.64
CA ALA A 321 -19.50 5.10 -8.14
C ALA A 321 -19.38 5.19 -6.61
N HIS A 322 -20.02 4.28 -5.86
CA HIS A 322 -19.93 4.25 -4.40
C HIS A 322 -18.57 3.77 -3.87
N LEU A 323 -17.75 3.12 -4.71
CA LEU A 323 -16.41 2.65 -4.33
C LEU A 323 -15.33 3.70 -4.58
N VAL A 324 -15.61 4.72 -5.39
CA VAL A 324 -14.60 5.63 -5.93
C VAL A 324 -14.56 6.96 -5.18
N GLU A 325 -13.35 7.44 -4.94
CA GLU A 325 -13.06 8.77 -4.43
C GLU A 325 -12.31 9.61 -5.49
N GLN A 326 -12.66 10.90 -5.54
CA GLN A 326 -12.07 11.84 -6.49
C GLN A 326 -10.59 12.13 -6.20
N PRO A 327 -9.82 12.62 -7.19
CA PRO A 327 -8.46 13.13 -6.99
C PRO A 327 -8.47 14.31 -6.00
N THR A 328 -7.73 14.19 -4.89
CA THR A 328 -7.72 15.21 -3.82
C THR A 328 -6.34 15.76 -3.50
N PHE A 329 -5.25 15.07 -3.88
CA PHE A 329 -3.89 15.50 -3.55
C PHE A 329 -2.85 15.07 -4.59
N ALA A 330 -1.69 15.72 -4.52
CA ALA A 330 -0.46 15.30 -5.17
C ALA A 330 0.67 15.20 -4.14
N LEU A 331 1.69 14.39 -4.42
CA LEU A 331 2.86 14.20 -3.58
C LEU A 331 4.04 14.98 -4.16
N ARG A 332 4.73 15.77 -3.35
CA ARG A 332 6.01 16.40 -3.67
C ARG A 332 7.11 15.36 -3.56
N VAL A 333 7.74 15.06 -4.69
CA VAL A 333 8.84 14.11 -4.78
C VAL A 333 10.14 14.90 -4.95
N TYR A 334 11.00 14.83 -3.92
CA TYR A 334 12.31 15.49 -3.93
C TYR A 334 13.40 14.52 -4.36
N HIS A 335 13.79 14.60 -5.62
CA HIS A 335 14.80 13.75 -6.20
C HIS A 335 16.19 14.38 -6.11
N TYR A 336 17.25 13.56 -6.01
CA TYR A 336 18.61 14.07 -5.93
C TYR A 336 19.01 14.80 -7.22
N TRP A 337 19.63 15.97 -7.09
CA TRP A 337 19.83 16.87 -8.24
C TRP A 337 20.81 16.34 -9.30
N LYS A 338 21.82 15.55 -8.89
CA LYS A 338 22.79 14.94 -9.81
C LYS A 338 22.29 13.65 -10.45
N SER A 339 21.12 13.14 -10.05
CA SER A 339 20.55 11.97 -10.70
C SER A 339 20.25 12.30 -12.16
N LYS A 340 20.72 11.42 -13.04
CA LYS A 340 20.48 11.50 -14.49
C LYS A 340 19.09 11.00 -14.86
N THR A 341 18.58 10.01 -14.11
CA THR A 341 17.24 9.47 -14.27
C THR A 341 16.23 10.30 -13.48
N PRO A 342 15.03 10.55 -14.03
CA PRO A 342 13.93 11.08 -13.26
C PRO A 342 13.48 10.09 -12.17
N PRO A 343 12.71 10.54 -11.16
CA PRO A 343 12.00 9.60 -10.32
C PRO A 343 11.01 8.79 -11.16
N GLU A 344 10.70 7.58 -10.70
CA GLU A 344 9.61 6.78 -11.26
C GLU A 344 8.34 7.02 -10.44
N ALA A 345 7.17 6.91 -11.07
CA ALA A 345 5.94 6.83 -10.31
C ALA A 345 6.06 5.67 -9.31
N SER A 346 5.60 5.87 -8.07
CA SER A 346 5.66 4.79 -7.06
C SER A 346 5.09 3.50 -7.65
N LEU A 347 5.77 2.37 -7.44
CA LEU A 347 5.33 1.05 -7.88
C LEU A 347 3.98 0.72 -7.24
N LEU A 348 2.90 1.09 -7.91
CA LEU A 348 1.53 0.73 -7.57
C LEU A 348 1.18 -0.67 -8.11
N ASN A 349 2.07 -1.24 -8.93
CA ASN A 349 1.91 -2.55 -9.54
C ASN A 349 2.61 -3.64 -8.75
N SER A 350 2.03 -4.83 -8.80
CA SER A 350 2.72 -6.06 -8.47
C SER A 350 3.90 -6.32 -9.40
N PHE A 351 5.04 -6.69 -8.81
CA PHE A 351 6.21 -7.17 -9.54
C PHE A 351 5.97 -8.55 -10.19
N PHE A 352 5.07 -9.37 -9.65
CA PHE A 352 4.92 -10.77 -10.04
C PHE A 352 3.96 -11.01 -11.20
N LEU A 353 3.06 -10.07 -11.52
CA LEU A 353 2.01 -10.30 -12.53
C LEU A 353 2.55 -10.61 -13.92
N ALA A 354 3.63 -9.96 -14.35
CA ALA A 354 4.26 -10.24 -15.63
C ALA A 354 4.81 -11.67 -15.70
N ASP A 355 5.41 -12.15 -14.61
CA ASP A 355 5.97 -13.50 -14.53
C ASP A 355 4.87 -14.56 -14.38
N LEU A 356 3.82 -14.28 -13.62
CA LEU A 356 2.64 -15.16 -13.51
C LEU A 356 1.91 -15.30 -14.85
N ALA A 357 1.79 -14.22 -15.62
CA ALA A 357 1.23 -14.26 -16.97
C ALA A 357 2.09 -15.13 -17.89
N ARG A 358 3.43 -14.94 -17.86
CA ARG A 358 4.37 -15.75 -18.65
C ARG A 358 4.33 -17.23 -18.25
N ALA A 359 4.30 -17.54 -16.96
CA ALA A 359 4.19 -18.91 -16.47
C ALA A 359 2.87 -19.56 -16.95
N SER A 360 1.77 -18.80 -16.91
CA SER A 360 0.46 -19.25 -17.39
C SER A 360 0.47 -19.55 -18.89
N GLU A 361 1.12 -18.72 -19.70
CA GLU A 361 1.30 -18.95 -21.14
C GLU A 361 2.15 -20.19 -21.44
N LEU A 362 3.26 -20.36 -20.72
CA LEU A 362 4.15 -21.52 -20.87
C LEU A 362 3.47 -22.83 -20.49
N VAL A 363 2.69 -22.84 -19.40
CA VAL A 363 1.87 -24.00 -19.01
C VAL A 363 0.72 -24.19 -20.00
N GLY A 364 0.13 -23.08 -20.48
CA GLY A 364 -0.93 -23.03 -21.47
C GLY A 364 -0.55 -23.73 -22.78
N SER A 365 0.61 -23.38 -23.32
CA SER A 365 1.18 -23.87 -24.58
C SER A 365 1.91 -25.21 -24.46
N GLY A 366 2.07 -25.75 -23.24
CA GLY A 366 2.88 -26.95 -23.00
C GLY A 366 4.40 -26.72 -23.09
N SER A 367 4.85 -25.48 -23.25
CA SER A 367 6.26 -25.09 -23.40
C SER A 367 6.98 -24.81 -22.08
N ALA A 368 6.34 -25.11 -20.94
CA ALA A 368 6.93 -24.93 -19.62
C ALA A 368 8.23 -25.73 -19.46
N GLY A 369 9.30 -25.06 -19.01
CA GLY A 369 10.58 -25.69 -18.73
C GLY A 369 10.53 -26.68 -17.56
N ALA A 370 11.54 -27.55 -17.46
CA ALA A 370 11.57 -28.63 -16.47
C ALA A 370 11.41 -28.15 -15.02
N GLY A 371 12.03 -27.03 -14.65
CA GLY A 371 11.92 -26.44 -13.31
C GLY A 371 10.48 -26.04 -12.96
N LEU A 372 9.83 -25.26 -13.84
CA LEU A 372 8.45 -24.81 -13.63
C LEU A 372 7.47 -25.98 -13.60
N ARG A 373 7.66 -26.98 -14.49
CA ARG A 373 6.83 -28.20 -14.50
C ARG A 373 6.93 -28.97 -13.18
N ARG A 374 8.14 -29.11 -12.63
CA ARG A 374 8.35 -29.78 -11.33
C ARG A 374 7.76 -28.98 -10.19
N TYR A 375 7.97 -27.65 -10.19
CA TYR A 375 7.44 -26.75 -9.16
C TYR A 375 5.91 -26.79 -9.09
N LEU A 376 5.24 -26.83 -10.25
CA LEU A 376 3.77 -26.91 -10.34
C LEU A 376 3.22 -28.35 -10.24
N GLY A 377 4.05 -29.34 -9.92
CA GLY A 377 3.59 -30.73 -9.79
C GLY A 377 3.18 -31.42 -11.12
N MET A 378 3.51 -30.83 -12.27
CA MET A 378 3.25 -31.41 -13.60
C MET A 378 4.19 -32.59 -13.94
N ALA A 379 5.33 -32.65 -13.25
CA ALA A 379 6.33 -33.69 -13.43
C ALA A 379 6.75 -34.21 -12.06
N SER A 380 6.50 -35.49 -11.80
CA SER A 380 6.92 -36.18 -10.60
C SER A 380 8.44 -36.38 -10.59
N HIS A 381 9.06 -36.23 -9.42
CA HIS A 381 10.38 -36.82 -9.17
C HIS A 381 10.20 -38.26 -8.69
N SER A 382 11.01 -39.17 -9.22
CA SER A 382 11.01 -40.58 -8.80
C SER A 382 11.63 -40.77 -7.41
N GLU A 383 12.42 -39.81 -6.92
CA GLU A 383 13.07 -39.88 -5.62
C GLU A 383 12.82 -38.59 -4.83
N THR A 384 11.97 -38.67 -3.80
CA THR A 384 11.87 -37.66 -2.75
C THR A 384 12.91 -37.98 -1.69
N GLN A 385 13.79 -37.03 -1.39
CA GLN A 385 14.84 -37.17 -0.38
C GLN A 385 14.54 -36.25 0.81
N ASP A 386 14.69 -36.76 2.02
CA ASP A 386 14.52 -35.96 3.24
C ASP A 386 15.79 -35.14 3.53
N VAL A 387 15.74 -33.86 3.17
CA VAL A 387 16.83 -32.91 3.38
C VAL A 387 16.98 -32.47 4.84
N LEU A 388 15.96 -32.68 5.68
CA LEU A 388 16.06 -32.40 7.12
C LEU A 388 16.84 -33.52 7.83
N ALA A 389 16.74 -34.75 7.34
CA ALA A 389 17.50 -35.88 7.84
C ALA A 389 18.98 -35.88 7.39
N ASP A 390 19.29 -35.35 6.20
CA ASP A 390 20.66 -35.27 5.67
C ASP A 390 20.94 -33.94 4.98
N LEU A 391 21.31 -32.94 5.79
CA LEU A 391 21.61 -31.57 5.33
C LEU A 391 22.76 -31.51 4.30
N ARG A 392 23.65 -32.52 4.24
CA ARG A 392 24.77 -32.55 3.28
C ARG A 392 24.29 -32.65 1.84
N ARG A 393 23.05 -33.08 1.63
CA ARG A 393 22.41 -33.16 0.31
C ARG A 393 21.94 -31.81 -0.23
N VAL A 394 21.79 -30.82 0.65
CA VAL A 394 21.40 -29.46 0.26
C VAL A 394 22.57 -28.74 -0.41
N GLU A 395 23.79 -28.94 0.11
CA GLU A 395 24.99 -28.19 -0.31
C GLU A 395 25.26 -28.27 -1.83
N PRO A 396 25.22 -29.45 -2.50
CA PRO A 396 25.37 -29.50 -3.95
C PRO A 396 24.25 -28.80 -4.73
N ALA A 397 23.02 -28.79 -4.19
CA ALA A 397 21.84 -28.21 -4.85
C ALA A 397 21.81 -26.68 -4.77
N VAL A 398 22.40 -26.08 -3.74
CA VAL A 398 22.53 -24.62 -3.56
C VAL A 398 23.91 -24.09 -3.92
N ALA A 399 24.80 -24.95 -4.41
CA ALA A 399 26.17 -24.57 -4.78
C ALA A 399 26.16 -23.47 -5.86
N PRO A 400 27.12 -22.52 -5.84
CA PRO A 400 27.21 -21.46 -6.85
C PRO A 400 27.24 -21.96 -8.30
N ALA A 401 27.77 -23.16 -8.53
CA ALA A 401 27.80 -23.80 -9.85
C ALA A 401 26.42 -24.17 -10.41
N MET A 402 25.41 -24.32 -9.54
CA MET A 402 24.02 -24.60 -9.90
C MET A 402 23.18 -23.32 -10.04
N MET A 403 23.74 -22.16 -9.66
CA MET A 403 23.08 -20.88 -9.90
C MET A 403 23.27 -20.47 -11.36
N PRO A 404 22.22 -19.95 -12.02
CA PRO A 404 22.39 -19.42 -13.37
C PRO A 404 23.44 -18.30 -13.34
N LEU A 405 24.35 -18.32 -14.31
CA LEU A 405 25.28 -17.21 -14.54
C LEU A 405 24.43 -15.94 -14.70
N SER A 406 24.64 -14.98 -13.79
CA SER A 406 23.90 -13.71 -13.78
C SER A 406 23.88 -13.11 -15.19
N ARG A 407 22.67 -12.83 -15.71
CA ARG A 407 22.48 -12.13 -16.99
C ARG A 407 22.78 -10.65 -16.86
#